data_AF-F8KZL5-F1
#
_entry.id   AF-F8KZL5-F1
#
_cell.length_a   1.000
_cell.length_b   1.000
_cell.length_c   1.000
_cell.angle_alpha   90.00
_cell.angle_beta   90.00
_cell.angle_gamma   90.00
#
_symmetry.space_group_name_H-M   'P 1'
#
loop_
_entity.id
_entity.type
_entity.pdbx_description
1 polymer ?
#
loop_
_entity_poly.entity_id
_entity_poly.type
_entity_poly.pdbx_seq_one_letter_code
_entity_poly.pdbx_strand_id
1 'polypeptide(L)'
;MPTIKPTDNAYPHFLAHKTSSQKKRDSLKGVEGNGTSSLINPSFKGIWPKKDVKELKTVANVRKYFESPIPAIQQHFHKRISLIFLQAVVCYGTNLKFREGHTIHQGFNAEGMFGISFQAAHSATLPCLYAKEGKGKETIFLYRSGYYDESNATIDLEKAINDADRAIDEKYRESLLRNHSINLLNSASKRELTPEKVVRYFLPAMQEVIEDVLSREKDAAVKGVLEFYRDEGASLAHYVFQQENIDLWLNLNLEGIPEQEKKSLRPHLYELRYQMIQADQKAQSMINSKIEDTFKFLKKGTKTRFFESFFFHGLFEKCDDSMRIMLSKLLNISNFHLDQATREVKVNMAIHNSLKEQAISISKLSKKVHKAINSPMKEREERIEKLKTRIEALTEDQSEIFNILFYKRLYEQAHAEEDKDLINKLLKIKETKVDEGINKNTRSVAAEKYLSDYEELFEEVIEVAIKEIEELKNETKKFQRKLFKALRKAFKMKNESFIDRYKTKNPNLKMDNEILKDLDSGEMEFSRRMIQRISGVFGINKTLFYPSHFAEIYE
;
A
#
# COMPACT_ATOMS: atom_id res chain seq x y z
N MET A 1 -18.64 -22.29 25.49
CA MET A 1 -18.04 -21.24 24.65
C MET A 1 -18.34 -19.89 25.28
N PRO A 2 -17.34 -19.04 25.57
CA PRO A 2 -17.62 -17.69 26.06
C PRO A 2 -18.03 -16.81 24.89
N THR A 3 -19.27 -16.33 24.92
CA THR A 3 -19.85 -15.39 23.95
C THR A 3 -19.24 -14.00 24.15
N ILE A 4 -18.50 -13.53 23.16
CA ILE A 4 -18.00 -12.15 23.09
C ILE A 4 -19.17 -11.30 22.58
N LYS A 5 -19.70 -10.43 23.44
CA LYS A 5 -20.69 -9.42 23.02
C LYS A 5 -19.98 -8.34 22.19
N PRO A 6 -20.50 -7.95 21.02
CA PRO A 6 -19.97 -6.83 20.27
C PRO A 6 -20.38 -5.53 20.97
N THR A 7 -19.41 -4.73 21.37
CA THR A 7 -19.64 -3.32 21.69
C THR A 7 -19.50 -2.54 20.38
N ASP A 8 -20.56 -1.81 20.02
CA ASP A 8 -20.60 -0.89 18.89
C ASP A 8 -19.39 0.08 18.94
N ASN A 9 -18.77 0.28 17.77
CA ASN A 9 -17.74 1.29 17.41
C ASN A 9 -16.24 1.08 17.66
N ALA A 10 -15.75 -0.07 18.11
CA ALA A 10 -14.35 -0.11 18.54
C ALA A 10 -13.39 -0.89 17.61
N TYR A 11 -12.39 -0.17 17.09
CA TYR A 11 -11.13 -0.64 16.46
C TYR A 11 -10.60 -1.96 17.06
N PRO A 12 -9.85 -2.80 16.32
CA PRO A 12 -9.40 -4.09 16.84
C PRO A 12 -8.59 -3.89 18.12
N HIS A 13 -9.05 -4.48 19.22
CA HIS A 13 -8.58 -4.17 20.56
C HIS A 13 -7.30 -4.93 20.92
N PHE A 14 -6.15 -4.53 20.35
CA PHE A 14 -4.87 -4.89 20.95
C PHE A 14 -4.66 -4.03 22.20
N LEU A 15 -4.90 -4.64 23.38
CA LEU A 15 -4.82 -3.95 24.66
C LEU A 15 -3.38 -3.56 24.97
N ALA A 16 -3.15 -2.27 25.26
CA ALA A 16 -1.83 -1.69 25.53
C ALA A 16 -1.04 -2.41 26.64
N HIS A 17 -1.70 -3.03 27.63
CA HIS A 17 -1.03 -3.71 28.74
C HIS A 17 -0.52 -5.12 28.39
N LYS A 18 -0.92 -5.72 27.26
CA LYS A 18 -0.41 -7.02 26.81
C LYS A 18 0.95 -6.91 26.10
N THR A 19 1.40 -5.69 25.77
CA THR A 19 2.62 -5.43 24.99
C THR A 19 3.91 -5.41 25.82
N SER A 20 3.82 -5.16 27.13
CA SER A 20 4.97 -5.20 28.05
C SER A 20 5.57 -6.61 28.18
N SER A 21 4.81 -7.66 27.86
CA SER A 21 5.19 -9.07 27.98
C SER A 21 5.64 -9.76 26.68
N GLN A 22 5.58 -9.12 25.51
CA GLN A 22 5.89 -9.74 24.22
C GLN A 22 6.83 -8.88 23.36
N LYS A 23 8.12 -8.87 23.68
CA LYS A 23 9.16 -8.45 22.73
C LYS A 23 9.68 -9.69 21.98
N LYS A 24 8.99 -10.09 20.90
CA LYS A 24 9.57 -11.03 19.92
C LYS A 24 9.82 -10.28 18.63
N ARG A 25 11.10 -10.15 18.27
CA ARG A 25 11.53 -9.71 16.93
C ARG A 25 11.40 -10.91 16.01
N ASP A 26 10.27 -11.02 15.30
CA ASP A 26 10.19 -11.93 14.16
C ASP A 26 10.77 -11.22 12.94
N SER A 27 11.86 -11.76 12.39
CA SER A 27 12.46 -11.26 11.15
C SER A 27 11.60 -11.70 9.97
N LEU A 28 10.86 -10.77 9.36
CA LEU A 28 10.26 -10.98 8.04
C LEU A 28 11.38 -10.95 7.01
N LYS A 29 12.00 -12.11 6.76
CA LYS A 29 12.93 -12.30 5.64
C LYS A 29 12.15 -12.68 4.41
N GLY A 30 12.35 -11.94 3.32
CA GLY A 30 12.07 -12.44 1.96
C GLY A 30 10.90 -11.81 1.21
N VAL A 31 10.60 -10.53 1.41
CA VAL A 31 9.69 -9.81 0.51
C VAL A 31 10.40 -8.62 -0.13
N GLU A 32 10.99 -8.88 -1.30
CA GLU A 32 11.44 -7.82 -2.21
C GLU A 32 10.23 -6.94 -2.54
N GLY A 33 10.29 -5.66 -2.14
CA GLY A 33 9.33 -4.66 -2.60
C GLY A 33 7.88 -4.93 -2.17
N ASN A 34 7.62 -5.03 -0.87
CA ASN A 34 6.27 -4.88 -0.35
C ASN A 34 5.83 -3.41 -0.39
N GLY A 35 5.47 -2.94 -1.58
CA GLY A 35 4.71 -1.71 -1.73
C GLY A 35 3.25 -2.00 -1.45
N THR A 36 2.80 -1.89 -0.19
CA THR A 36 1.39 -1.63 0.03
C THR A 36 1.05 -0.36 -0.73
N SER A 37 0.13 -0.46 -1.69
CA SER A 37 -0.31 0.65 -2.54
C SER A 37 -0.99 1.80 -1.77
N SER A 38 -1.05 1.73 -0.44
CA SER A 38 -1.46 2.82 0.47
C SER A 38 -0.61 4.08 0.27
N LEU A 39 0.64 3.91 -0.15
CA LEU A 39 1.51 4.98 -0.61
C LEU A 39 2.05 4.62 -1.99
N ILE A 40 1.36 5.06 -3.05
CA ILE A 40 2.15 5.66 -4.13
C ILE A 40 2.98 6.72 -3.41
N ASN A 41 4.29 6.54 -3.31
CA ASN A 41 5.24 7.53 -2.80
C ASN A 41 4.94 8.86 -3.53
N PRO A 42 4.09 9.77 -2.98
CA PRO A 42 3.43 10.78 -3.79
C PRO A 42 4.25 12.05 -3.85
N SER A 43 5.33 12.11 -3.07
CA SER A 43 6.09 13.33 -2.87
C SER A 43 7.49 13.14 -3.45
N PHE A 44 7.82 14.03 -4.41
CA PHE A 44 9.14 14.32 -4.98
C PHE A 44 9.58 13.61 -6.26
N LYS A 45 8.67 12.97 -7.03
CA LYS A 45 9.00 12.60 -8.43
C LYS A 45 9.23 13.81 -9.36
N GLY A 46 9.05 15.04 -8.87
CA GLY A 46 9.21 16.30 -9.60
C GLY A 46 10.36 17.22 -9.17
N ILE A 47 11.18 16.86 -8.17
CA ILE A 47 12.36 17.67 -7.75
C ILE A 47 13.66 17.23 -8.47
N TRP A 48 13.57 16.25 -9.37
CA TRP A 48 14.74 15.72 -10.06
C TRP A 48 15.07 16.53 -11.33
N PRO A 49 16.29 17.07 -11.48
CA PRO A 49 16.74 17.51 -12.79
C PRO A 49 16.80 16.30 -13.73
N LYS A 50 16.08 16.37 -14.86
CA LYS A 50 16.19 15.39 -15.94
C LYS A 50 17.63 15.37 -16.46
N LYS A 51 18.38 14.30 -16.20
CA LYS A 51 19.64 14.02 -16.90
C LYS A 51 19.63 12.64 -17.54
N ASP A 52 20.26 12.57 -18.71
CA ASP A 52 20.18 11.54 -19.72
C ASP A 52 20.48 10.11 -19.22
N VAL A 53 19.58 9.20 -19.57
CA VAL A 53 19.52 7.77 -19.17
C VAL A 53 20.59 6.91 -19.89
N LYS A 54 21.63 7.51 -20.50
CA LYS A 54 22.64 6.77 -21.27
C LYS A 54 23.91 6.36 -20.52
N GLU A 55 24.11 6.79 -19.27
CA GLU A 55 25.34 6.47 -18.48
C GLU A 55 25.17 5.32 -17.44
N LEU A 56 24.05 4.61 -17.44
CA LEU A 56 23.69 3.59 -16.41
C LEU A 56 24.25 2.17 -16.67
N LYS A 57 25.51 2.01 -17.09
CA LYS A 57 26.03 0.67 -17.50
C LYS A 57 27.34 0.18 -16.87
N THR A 58 27.78 0.71 -15.74
CA THR A 58 28.96 0.14 -15.06
C THR A 58 28.81 0.12 -13.55
N VAL A 59 29.20 -1.00 -12.93
CA VAL A 59 29.16 -1.28 -11.47
C VAL A 59 29.93 -0.21 -10.66
N ALA A 60 30.89 0.48 -11.29
CA ALA A 60 31.58 1.63 -10.69
C ALA A 60 30.67 2.87 -10.47
N ASN A 61 29.59 3.04 -11.24
CA ASN A 61 28.64 4.14 -11.06
C ASN A 61 27.60 3.86 -9.97
N VAL A 62 27.40 2.60 -9.56
CA VAL A 62 26.47 2.26 -8.47
C VAL A 62 26.98 2.81 -7.14
N ARG A 63 28.29 2.70 -6.85
CA ARG A 63 28.93 3.35 -5.69
C ARG A 63 28.79 4.86 -5.70
N LYS A 64 28.81 5.50 -6.88
CA LYS A 64 28.64 6.95 -7.03
C LYS A 64 27.19 7.43 -6.79
N TYR A 65 26.19 6.56 -6.97
CA TYR A 65 24.80 6.84 -6.54
C TYR A 65 24.61 6.64 -5.02
N PHE A 66 25.55 5.98 -4.34
CA PHE A 66 25.68 5.97 -2.88
C PHE A 66 26.50 7.16 -2.35
N GLU A 67 27.06 8.03 -3.20
CA GLU A 67 27.94 9.16 -2.82
C GLU A 67 27.21 10.51 -2.69
N SER A 68 25.91 10.49 -2.43
CA SER A 68 25.32 11.55 -1.63
C SER A 68 24.31 10.92 -0.68
N PRO A 69 24.56 10.86 0.64
CA PRO A 69 23.52 10.50 1.60
C PRO A 69 22.38 11.55 1.60
N ILE A 70 22.56 12.71 0.95
CA ILE A 70 21.62 13.83 0.95
C ILE A 70 20.23 13.46 0.42
N PRO A 71 20.03 12.81 -0.76
CA PRO A 71 18.68 12.45 -1.22
C PRO A 71 17.97 11.46 -0.30
N ALA A 72 18.70 10.53 0.33
CA ALA A 72 18.13 9.57 1.28
C ALA A 72 17.77 10.24 2.62
N ILE A 73 18.65 11.10 3.15
CA ILE A 73 18.40 11.93 4.34
C ILE A 73 17.21 12.85 4.10
N GLN A 74 17.16 13.52 2.95
CA GLN A 74 16.06 14.39 2.54
C GLN A 74 14.74 13.62 2.45
N GLN A 75 14.73 12.48 1.75
CA GLN A 75 13.55 11.64 1.63
C GLN A 75 13.04 11.19 3.00
N HIS A 76 13.93 10.76 3.89
CA HIS A 76 13.57 10.35 5.24
C HIS A 76 12.99 11.52 6.05
N PHE A 77 13.64 12.68 6.03
CA PHE A 77 13.16 13.87 6.71
C PHE A 77 11.78 14.31 6.21
N HIS A 78 11.57 14.31 4.89
CA HIS A 78 10.27 14.63 4.29
C HIS A 78 9.21 13.60 4.66
N LYS A 79 9.58 12.32 4.73
CA LYS A 79 8.70 11.24 5.17
C LYS A 79 8.24 11.42 6.62
N ARG A 80 9.11 11.90 7.52
CA ARG A 80 8.72 12.26 8.89
C ARG A 80 7.62 13.33 8.90
N ILE A 81 7.72 14.34 8.03
CA ILE A 81 6.70 15.40 7.87
C ILE A 81 5.39 14.88 7.27
N SER A 82 5.46 14.05 6.22
CA SER A 82 4.23 13.51 5.62
C SER A 82 3.53 12.53 6.56
N LEU A 83 4.27 11.79 7.39
CA LEU A 83 3.69 10.89 8.38
C LEU A 83 2.98 11.64 9.52
N ILE A 84 3.47 12.81 9.98
CA ILE A 84 2.71 13.60 10.95
C ILE A 84 1.41 14.14 10.35
N PHE A 85 1.40 14.48 9.05
CA PHE A 85 0.17 14.85 8.34
C PHE A 85 -0.81 13.68 8.32
N LEU A 86 -0.36 12.50 7.89
CA LEU A 86 -1.18 11.29 7.84
C LEU A 86 -1.73 10.92 9.22
N GLN A 87 -0.90 11.03 10.27
CA GLN A 87 -1.32 10.86 11.66
C GLN A 87 -2.44 11.82 12.03
N ALA A 88 -2.29 13.10 11.69
CA ALA A 88 -3.32 14.09 11.93
C ALA A 88 -4.61 13.77 11.17
N VAL A 89 -4.52 13.30 9.92
CA VAL A 89 -5.67 12.85 9.13
C VAL A 89 -6.39 11.68 9.82
N VAL A 90 -5.68 10.61 10.18
CA VAL A 90 -6.33 9.44 10.80
C VAL A 90 -6.91 9.75 12.18
N CYS A 91 -6.31 10.69 12.92
CA CYS A 91 -6.82 11.15 14.21
C CYS A 91 -8.00 12.13 14.10
N TYR A 92 -8.16 12.85 12.97
CA TYR A 92 -9.03 14.01 12.84
C TYR A 92 -10.50 13.71 13.18
N GLY A 93 -11.06 14.43 14.16
CA GLY A 93 -12.47 14.29 14.54
C GLY A 93 -12.89 12.94 15.11
N THR A 94 -11.94 12.09 15.51
CA THR A 94 -12.23 10.79 16.16
C THR A 94 -12.72 10.93 17.60
N ASN A 95 -12.51 12.07 18.24
CA ASN A 95 -12.75 12.33 19.67
C ASN A 95 -11.98 11.39 20.64
N LEU A 96 -11.00 10.64 20.13
CA LEU A 96 -10.13 9.79 20.94
C LEU A 96 -9.03 10.62 21.60
N LYS A 97 -8.59 10.17 22.78
CA LYS A 97 -7.38 10.67 23.43
C LYS A 97 -6.20 9.78 23.05
N PHE A 98 -5.17 10.38 22.47
CA PHE A 98 -3.96 9.73 22.02
C PHE A 98 -2.80 9.97 22.98
N ARG A 99 -1.90 8.98 23.05
CA ARG A 99 -0.57 9.09 23.64
C ARG A 99 0.44 8.23 22.88
N GLU A 100 1.72 8.45 23.13
CA GLU A 100 2.78 7.60 22.58
C GLU A 100 2.57 6.14 23.03
N GLY A 101 2.62 5.24 22.05
CA GLY A 101 2.52 3.80 22.24
C GLY A 101 3.88 3.10 22.09
N HIS A 102 3.89 1.79 22.37
CA HIS A 102 5.03 0.93 22.04
C HIS A 102 4.67 0.07 20.84
N THR A 103 5.64 -0.10 19.94
CA THR A 103 5.50 -0.93 18.74
C THR A 103 5.49 -2.40 19.16
N ILE A 104 4.52 -3.18 18.66
CA ILE A 104 4.41 -4.63 18.96
C ILE A 104 5.27 -5.46 18.02
N HIS A 105 5.32 -5.05 16.76
CA HIS A 105 6.15 -5.64 15.71
C HIS A 105 6.81 -4.49 14.95
N GLN A 106 7.67 -4.78 13.99
CA GLN A 106 8.22 -3.79 13.06
C GLN A 106 7.41 -3.88 11.76
N GLY A 107 7.07 -2.74 11.15
CA GLY A 107 6.35 -2.71 9.87
C GLY A 107 7.30 -3.14 8.74
N PHE A 108 7.70 -2.20 7.89
CA PHE A 108 8.72 -2.46 6.88
C PHE A 108 10.12 -2.50 7.49
N ASN A 109 10.84 -3.61 7.25
CA ASN A 109 12.22 -3.80 7.66
C ASN A 109 13.16 -3.33 6.56
N ALA A 110 14.30 -2.79 6.96
CA ALA A 110 15.34 -2.42 6.04
C ALA A 110 16.26 -3.64 5.71
N GLU A 111 16.68 -3.75 4.46
CA GLU A 111 17.51 -4.87 3.96
C GLU A 111 18.98 -4.66 4.32
N GLY A 112 19.44 -5.30 5.39
CA GLY A 112 20.83 -5.20 5.84
C GLY A 112 21.83 -5.50 4.72
N MET A 113 22.57 -4.48 4.28
CA MET A 113 23.63 -4.62 3.29
C MET A 113 24.93 -5.14 3.93
N PHE A 114 25.61 -6.08 3.25
CA PHE A 114 26.84 -6.69 3.73
C PHE A 114 27.97 -5.66 3.96
N GLY A 115 28.47 -5.59 5.20
CA GLY A 115 29.74 -4.93 5.52
C GLY A 115 29.68 -3.44 5.88
N ILE A 116 28.49 -2.85 6.05
CA ILE A 116 28.32 -1.44 6.46
C ILE A 116 27.53 -1.37 7.77
N SER A 117 27.96 -0.53 8.72
CA SER A 117 27.27 -0.33 10.00
C SER A 117 26.02 0.55 9.83
N PHE A 118 24.94 -0.02 9.29
CA PHE A 118 23.63 0.63 9.25
C PHE A 118 22.86 0.40 10.56
N GLN A 119 22.03 1.38 10.94
CA GLN A 119 21.02 1.22 11.98
C GLN A 119 19.65 1.59 11.42
N ALA A 120 18.66 0.75 11.71
CA ALA A 120 17.27 0.97 11.34
C ALA A 120 16.71 2.19 12.08
N ALA A 121 16.45 3.29 11.34
CA ALA A 121 15.79 4.48 11.85
C ALA A 121 14.28 4.40 11.59
N HIS A 122 13.45 4.78 12.57
CA HIS A 122 11.99 4.83 12.37
C HIS A 122 11.62 5.99 11.44
N SER A 123 10.70 5.73 10.50
CA SER A 123 10.23 6.74 9.56
C SER A 123 9.38 7.84 10.20
N ALA A 124 8.76 7.58 11.36
CA ALA A 124 7.89 8.52 12.06
C ALA A 124 8.45 8.95 13.42
N THR A 125 8.17 10.20 13.81
CA THR A 125 8.38 10.72 15.18
C THR A 125 7.59 9.93 16.23
N LEU A 126 6.38 9.49 15.86
CA LEU A 126 5.49 8.69 16.69
C LEU A 126 5.18 7.35 15.99
N PRO A 127 6.03 6.31 16.10
CA PRO A 127 5.85 5.06 15.36
C PRO A 127 4.57 4.29 15.73
N CYS A 128 4.04 4.51 16.94
CA CYS A 128 2.85 3.84 17.45
C CYS A 128 2.04 4.82 18.32
N LEU A 129 0.73 4.83 18.11
CA LEU A 129 -0.22 5.59 18.92
C LEU A 129 -1.09 4.63 19.73
N TYR A 130 -1.25 4.91 21.02
CA TYR A 130 -2.34 4.33 21.78
C TYR A 130 -3.50 5.30 21.80
N ALA A 131 -4.71 4.77 21.64
CA ALA A 131 -5.96 5.52 21.70
C ALA A 131 -6.79 5.08 22.90
N LYS A 132 -7.52 6.04 23.47
CA LYS A 132 -8.47 5.83 24.55
C LYS A 132 -9.75 6.59 24.27
N GLU A 133 -10.88 5.89 24.39
CA GLU A 133 -12.21 6.50 24.37
C GLU A 133 -12.70 6.71 25.81
N GLY A 134 -12.91 7.97 26.23
CA GLY A 134 -13.39 8.30 27.57
C GLY A 134 -12.59 7.63 28.70
N LYS A 135 -13.30 6.83 29.53
CA LYS A 135 -12.71 6.03 30.62
C LYS A 135 -12.34 4.59 30.21
N GLY A 136 -12.46 4.24 28.92
CA GLY A 136 -12.22 2.90 28.38
C GLY A 136 -10.76 2.43 28.48
N LYS A 137 -10.49 1.22 27.99
CA LYS A 137 -9.13 0.68 27.93
C LYS A 137 -8.36 1.29 26.76
N GLU A 138 -7.05 1.44 26.95
CA GLU A 138 -6.16 1.88 25.88
C GLU A 138 -5.89 0.74 24.89
N THR A 139 -5.99 1.07 23.60
CA THR A 139 -5.70 0.15 22.51
C THR A 139 -4.69 0.73 21.55
N ILE A 140 -4.01 -0.14 20.80
CA ILE A 140 -3.18 0.31 19.68
C ILE A 140 -4.10 0.83 18.57
N PHE A 141 -3.89 2.07 18.19
CA PHE A 141 -4.72 2.71 17.17
C PHE A 141 -4.39 2.16 15.79
N LEU A 142 -5.42 1.72 15.06
CA LEU A 142 -5.32 1.21 13.69
C LEU A 142 -4.25 0.11 13.50
N TYR A 143 -4.10 -0.79 14.48
CA TYR A 143 -3.18 -1.92 14.41
C TYR A 143 -3.36 -2.72 13.10
N ARG A 144 -2.26 -3.04 12.41
CA ARG A 144 -2.25 -3.77 11.12
C ARG A 144 -2.92 -3.06 9.92
N SER A 145 -3.13 -1.76 10.03
CA SER A 145 -3.41 -0.92 8.85
C SER A 145 -2.10 -0.54 8.13
N GLY A 146 -2.20 -0.15 6.86
CA GLY A 146 -1.07 0.43 6.13
C GLY A 146 -0.46 1.65 6.85
N TYR A 147 -1.28 2.49 7.48
CA TYR A 147 -0.84 3.60 8.32
C TYR A 147 0.07 3.12 9.47
N TYR A 148 -0.34 2.08 10.20
CA TYR A 148 0.45 1.57 11.31
C TYR A 148 1.78 1.02 10.81
N ASP A 149 1.76 0.24 9.72
CA ASP A 149 2.96 -0.38 9.16
C ASP A 149 3.94 0.64 8.58
N GLU A 150 3.44 1.72 7.97
CA GLU A 150 4.25 2.82 7.44
C GLU A 150 4.83 3.73 8.53
N SER A 151 4.03 4.05 9.55
CA SER A 151 4.49 4.85 10.70
C SER A 151 5.56 4.10 11.48
N ASN A 152 5.44 2.78 11.54
CA ASN A 152 6.36 1.87 12.22
C ASN A 152 7.40 1.25 11.26
N ALA A 153 7.52 1.79 10.05
CA ALA A 153 8.55 1.38 9.10
C ALA A 153 9.92 1.85 9.56
N THR A 154 10.94 1.08 9.19
CA THR A 154 12.33 1.51 9.33
C THR A 154 13.01 1.60 7.98
N ILE A 155 13.92 2.56 7.83
CA ILE A 155 14.76 2.71 6.65
C ILE A 155 16.21 2.48 7.07
N ASP A 156 17.00 1.81 6.21
CA ASP A 156 18.44 1.65 6.42
C ASP A 156 19.10 2.99 6.12
N LEU A 157 19.51 3.65 7.19
CA LEU A 157 20.18 4.94 7.15
C LEU A 157 21.48 4.86 7.93
N GLU A 158 22.42 5.74 7.59
CA GLU A 158 23.66 5.88 8.34
C GLU A 158 23.37 6.08 9.83
N LYS A 159 24.21 5.50 10.69
CA LYS A 159 24.04 5.56 12.14
C LYS A 159 23.85 7.00 12.65
N ALA A 160 24.57 7.98 12.08
CA ALA A 160 24.45 9.38 12.43
C ALA A 160 23.03 9.94 12.25
N ILE A 161 22.28 9.43 11.27
CA ILE A 161 20.89 9.84 11.01
C ILE A 161 19.97 9.31 12.10
N ASN A 162 20.10 8.02 12.45
CA ASN A 162 19.35 7.43 13.55
C ASN A 162 19.69 8.10 14.89
N ASP A 163 20.95 8.42 15.13
CA ASP A 163 21.37 9.11 16.35
C ASP A 163 20.85 10.57 16.38
N ALA A 164 20.80 11.28 15.24
CA ALA A 164 20.16 12.59 15.12
C ALA A 164 18.64 12.52 15.38
N ASP A 165 17.95 11.55 14.77
CA ASP A 165 16.53 11.29 15.02
C ASP A 165 16.27 11.02 16.50
N ARG A 166 17.10 10.17 17.13
CA ARG A 166 17.02 9.87 18.56
C ARG A 166 17.31 11.08 19.44
N ALA A 167 18.18 12.00 19.01
CA ALA A 167 18.48 13.23 19.72
C ALA A 167 17.29 14.22 19.68
N ILE A 168 16.61 14.30 18.53
CA ILE A 168 15.39 15.11 18.35
C ILE A 168 14.20 14.49 19.10
N ASP A 169 14.05 13.16 19.01
CA ASP A 169 12.90 12.42 19.55
C ASP A 169 13.06 12.02 21.03
N GLU A 170 14.27 12.19 21.59
CA GLU A 170 14.81 11.81 22.91
C GLU A 170 13.89 11.14 23.94
N LYS A 171 14.32 9.98 24.47
CA LYS A 171 13.58 9.18 25.47
C LYS A 171 13.90 9.52 26.94
N TYR A 172 14.94 10.33 27.20
CA TYR A 172 15.54 10.49 28.54
C TYR A 172 15.10 11.76 29.28
N ARG A 173 14.52 12.72 28.57
CA ARG A 173 13.74 13.84 29.10
C ARG A 173 12.35 13.75 28.48
N GLU A 174 11.35 14.39 29.06
CA GLU A 174 10.03 14.50 28.44
C GLU A 174 10.20 15.03 27.00
N SER A 175 10.18 14.14 26.01
CA SER A 175 10.45 14.48 24.61
C SER A 175 9.54 15.62 24.18
N LEU A 176 10.08 16.83 24.08
CA LEU A 176 9.28 18.02 23.79
C LEU A 176 8.60 17.84 22.43
N LEU A 177 9.30 17.28 21.44
CA LEU A 177 8.73 17.06 20.12
C LEU A 177 7.64 15.99 20.11
N ARG A 178 7.83 14.84 20.77
CA ARG A 178 6.78 13.79 20.82
C ARG A 178 5.58 14.25 21.63
N ASN A 179 5.79 14.92 22.76
CA ASN A 179 4.70 15.48 23.57
C ASN A 179 3.94 16.56 22.80
N HIS A 180 4.66 17.45 22.11
CA HIS A 180 4.06 18.47 21.25
C HIS A 180 3.24 17.82 20.13
N SER A 181 3.79 16.81 19.46
CA SER A 181 3.11 16.04 18.42
C SER A 181 1.81 15.41 18.95
N ILE A 182 1.86 14.76 20.11
CA ILE A 182 0.67 14.18 20.75
C ILE A 182 -0.37 15.25 21.09
N ASN A 183 0.03 16.44 21.54
CA ASN A 183 -0.89 17.54 21.80
C ASN A 183 -1.57 18.03 20.52
N LEU A 184 -0.81 18.17 19.42
CA LEU A 184 -1.36 18.53 18.12
C LEU A 184 -2.35 17.48 17.61
N LEU A 185 -2.01 16.19 17.71
CA LEU A 185 -2.89 15.09 17.30
C LEU A 185 -4.18 15.02 18.14
N ASN A 186 -4.09 15.27 19.45
CA ASN A 186 -5.27 15.38 20.33
C ASN A 186 -6.13 16.61 20.02
N SER A 187 -5.53 17.71 19.55
CA SER A 187 -6.29 18.88 19.10
C SER A 187 -7.00 18.59 17.77
N ALA A 188 -6.33 17.87 16.87
CA ALA A 188 -6.95 17.37 15.63
C ALA A 188 -8.09 16.39 15.91
N SER A 189 -7.95 15.52 16.92
CA SER A 189 -9.00 14.56 17.27
C SER A 189 -10.30 15.19 17.72
N LYS A 190 -10.23 16.40 18.29
CA LYS A 190 -11.37 17.23 18.68
C LYS A 190 -11.82 18.22 17.59
N ARG A 191 -11.22 18.18 16.40
CA ARG A 191 -11.39 19.15 15.31
C ARG A 191 -10.99 20.59 15.66
N GLU A 192 -10.21 20.80 16.71
CA GLU A 192 -9.67 22.12 17.06
C GLU A 192 -8.59 22.55 16.04
N LEU A 193 -7.85 21.58 15.51
CA LEU A 193 -6.89 21.74 14.43
C LEU A 193 -7.25 20.88 13.22
N THR A 194 -7.08 21.41 12.01
CA THR A 194 -7.11 20.60 10.79
C THR A 194 -5.75 19.92 10.58
N PRO A 195 -5.68 18.80 9.82
CA PRO A 195 -4.43 18.11 9.57
C PRO A 195 -3.32 18.99 8.99
N GLU A 196 -3.62 19.92 8.10
CA GLU A 196 -2.63 20.87 7.57
C GLU A 196 -2.12 21.83 8.65
N LYS A 197 -3.00 22.29 9.54
CA LYS A 197 -2.60 23.13 10.68
C LYS A 197 -1.69 22.37 11.65
N VAL A 198 -1.90 21.07 11.83
CA VAL A 198 -0.99 20.24 12.63
C VAL A 198 0.42 20.29 12.06
N VAL A 199 0.60 20.08 10.75
CA VAL A 199 1.94 20.15 10.14
C VAL A 199 2.54 21.56 10.25
N ARG A 200 1.70 22.60 10.08
CA ARG A 200 2.11 24.00 10.22
C ARG A 200 2.65 24.36 11.60
N TYR A 201 2.17 23.71 12.65
CA TYR A 201 2.69 23.90 14.01
C TYR A 201 3.81 22.92 14.36
N PHE A 202 3.75 21.69 13.84
CA PHE A 202 4.77 20.68 14.07
C PHE A 202 6.13 21.09 13.51
N LEU A 203 6.19 21.60 12.27
CA LEU A 203 7.46 21.88 11.61
C LEU A 203 8.28 22.97 12.33
N PRO A 204 7.72 24.13 12.72
CA PRO A 204 8.44 25.10 13.56
C PRO A 204 8.91 24.50 14.89
N ALA A 205 8.07 23.72 15.59
CA ALA A 205 8.46 23.08 16.84
C ALA A 205 9.61 22.08 16.64
N MET A 206 9.62 21.34 15.52
CA MET A 206 10.73 20.47 15.17
C MET A 206 12.01 21.26 14.91
N GLN A 207 11.93 22.41 14.23
CA GLN A 207 13.09 23.28 14.00
C GLN A 207 13.66 23.84 15.31
N GLU A 208 12.81 24.28 16.23
CA GLU A 208 13.24 24.75 17.56
C GLU A 208 13.98 23.64 18.33
N VAL A 209 13.48 22.40 18.28
CA VAL A 209 14.15 21.25 18.89
C VAL A 209 15.47 20.93 18.20
N ILE A 210 15.54 21.02 16.87
CA ILE A 210 16.80 20.83 16.11
C ILE A 210 17.84 21.86 16.56
N GLU A 211 17.48 23.14 16.72
CA GLU A 211 18.41 24.18 17.20
C GLU A 211 18.90 23.91 18.63
N ASP A 212 18.01 23.52 19.54
CA ASP A 212 18.38 23.15 20.91
C ASP A 212 19.38 21.99 20.91
N VAL A 213 19.11 20.94 20.14
CA VAL A 213 19.99 19.77 20.02
C VAL A 213 21.33 20.13 19.36
N LEU A 214 21.32 20.95 18.30
CA LEU A 214 22.52 21.44 17.62
C LEU A 214 23.47 22.19 18.56
N SER A 215 22.92 22.94 19.53
CA SER A 215 23.72 23.71 20.48
C SER A 215 24.53 22.85 21.46
N ARG A 216 24.09 21.60 21.68
CA ARG A 216 24.67 20.67 22.67
C ARG A 216 25.32 19.43 22.07
N GLU A 217 25.02 19.09 20.81
CA GLU A 217 25.57 17.93 20.13
C GLU A 217 27.08 18.10 19.86
N LYS A 218 27.84 17.06 20.20
CA LYS A 218 29.30 17.02 20.11
C LYS A 218 29.79 16.14 18.97
N ASP A 219 29.00 15.15 18.54
CA ASP A 219 29.37 14.28 17.42
C ASP A 219 29.21 15.07 16.10
N ALA A 220 30.31 15.24 15.38
CA ALA A 220 30.34 16.01 14.14
C ALA A 220 29.46 15.41 13.03
N ALA A 221 29.32 14.08 12.97
CA ALA A 221 28.49 13.43 11.97
C ALA A 221 26.99 13.64 12.28
N VAL A 222 26.60 13.53 13.55
CA VAL A 222 25.22 13.81 14.00
C VAL A 222 24.90 15.29 13.79
N LYS A 223 25.84 16.18 14.15
CA LYS A 223 25.69 17.62 13.93
C LYS A 223 25.50 17.97 12.45
N GLY A 224 26.25 17.35 11.55
CA GLY A 224 26.06 17.55 10.10
C GLY A 224 24.67 17.14 9.61
N VAL A 225 24.09 16.05 10.14
CA VAL A 225 22.70 15.65 9.82
C VAL A 225 21.70 16.67 10.38
N LEU A 226 21.90 17.13 11.60
CA LEU A 226 21.01 18.13 12.23
C LEU A 226 21.05 19.48 11.51
N GLU A 227 22.23 19.94 11.07
CA GLU A 227 22.38 21.14 10.24
C GLU A 227 21.64 20.99 8.91
N PHE A 228 21.72 19.80 8.29
CA PHE A 228 20.95 19.48 7.11
C PHE A 228 19.43 19.52 7.37
N TYR A 229 18.95 18.93 8.46
CA TYR A 229 17.52 18.99 8.84
C TYR A 229 17.02 20.40 9.11
N ARG A 230 17.85 21.26 9.73
CA ARG A 230 17.51 22.67 9.94
C ARG A 230 17.26 23.36 8.60
N ASP A 231 18.22 23.26 7.68
CA ASP A 231 18.19 23.95 6.39
C ASP A 231 17.04 23.41 5.52
N GLU A 232 16.86 22.08 5.49
CA GLU A 232 15.77 21.43 4.76
C GLU A 232 14.41 21.75 5.37
N GLY A 233 14.31 21.85 6.71
CA GLY A 233 13.09 22.24 7.41
C GLY A 233 12.63 23.64 7.04
N ALA A 234 13.57 24.58 6.88
CA ALA A 234 13.25 25.95 6.49
C ALA A 234 12.71 26.03 5.05
N SER A 235 13.31 25.24 4.15
CA SER A 235 12.83 25.06 2.78
C SER A 235 11.44 24.43 2.73
N LEU A 236 11.23 23.34 3.50
CA LEU A 236 9.95 22.64 3.58
C LEU A 236 8.83 23.49 4.15
N ALA A 237 9.10 24.43 5.06
CA ALA A 237 8.06 25.29 5.61
C ALA A 237 7.33 26.06 4.49
N HIS A 238 8.08 26.56 3.51
CA HIS A 238 7.48 27.26 2.38
C HIS A 238 6.65 26.33 1.49
N TYR A 239 7.12 25.09 1.32
CA TYR A 239 6.42 24.05 0.55
C TYR A 239 5.12 23.62 1.22
N VAL A 240 5.17 23.17 2.48
CA VAL A 240 4.01 22.62 3.21
C VAL A 240 2.90 23.67 3.40
N PHE A 241 3.24 24.95 3.38
CA PHE A 241 2.25 26.02 3.57
C PHE A 241 1.42 26.29 2.32
N GLN A 242 1.83 25.80 1.14
CA GLN A 242 1.09 25.90 -0.11
C GLN A 242 0.02 24.81 -0.22
N GLN A 243 -1.19 25.19 -0.66
CA GLN A 243 -2.34 24.28 -0.73
C GLN A 243 -2.15 23.18 -1.77
N GLU A 244 -1.44 23.48 -2.85
CA GLU A 244 -1.15 22.55 -3.95
C GLU A 244 -0.38 21.32 -3.45
N ASN A 245 0.44 21.50 -2.41
CA ASN A 245 1.23 20.41 -1.85
C ASN A 245 0.39 19.53 -0.91
N ILE A 246 -0.61 20.10 -0.26
CA ILE A 246 -1.65 19.33 0.45
C ILE A 246 -2.53 18.59 -0.55
N ASP A 247 -2.87 19.21 -1.69
CA ASP A 247 -3.61 18.56 -2.78
C ASP A 247 -2.86 17.29 -3.23
N LEU A 248 -1.52 17.36 -3.38
CA LEU A 248 -0.68 16.21 -3.73
C LEU A 248 -0.69 15.11 -2.66
N TRP A 249 -0.55 15.46 -1.38
CA TRP A 249 -0.60 14.48 -0.28
C TRP A 249 -1.95 13.77 -0.17
N LEU A 250 -3.03 14.42 -0.59
CA LEU A 250 -4.37 13.84 -0.63
C LEU A 250 -4.74 13.25 -1.99
N ASN A 251 -3.79 13.20 -2.92
CA ASN A 251 -3.97 12.71 -4.28
C ASN A 251 -5.17 13.38 -5.00
N LEU A 252 -5.27 14.69 -4.86
CA LEU A 252 -6.31 15.51 -5.48
C LEU A 252 -5.81 16.05 -6.82
N ASN A 253 -6.38 15.51 -7.92
CA ASN A 253 -6.20 16.11 -9.22
C ASN A 253 -7.27 17.20 -9.46
N LEU A 254 -6.87 18.45 -9.28
CA LEU A 254 -7.71 19.64 -9.50
C LEU A 254 -7.46 20.32 -10.86
N GLU A 255 -6.83 19.62 -11.80
CA GLU A 255 -6.64 20.10 -13.17
C GLU A 255 -8.00 20.38 -13.83
N GLY A 256 -8.08 21.49 -14.59
CA GLY A 256 -9.31 21.94 -15.25
C GLY A 256 -10.28 22.73 -14.37
N ILE A 257 -10.06 22.78 -13.05
CA ILE A 257 -10.86 23.62 -12.14
C ILE A 257 -10.24 25.03 -12.07
N PRO A 258 -11.00 26.11 -12.29
CA PRO A 258 -10.45 27.45 -12.14
C PRO A 258 -10.10 27.77 -10.67
N GLU A 259 -9.13 28.67 -10.45
CA GLU A 259 -8.52 28.89 -9.12
C GLU A 259 -9.53 29.38 -8.07
N GLN A 260 -10.54 30.14 -8.50
CA GLN A 260 -11.60 30.62 -7.61
C GLN A 260 -12.44 29.45 -7.05
N GLU A 261 -12.84 28.52 -7.92
CA GLU A 261 -13.56 27.31 -7.54
C GLU A 261 -12.69 26.38 -6.70
N LYS A 262 -11.39 26.23 -7.02
CA LYS A 262 -10.44 25.45 -6.19
C LYS A 262 -10.42 25.96 -4.75
N LYS A 263 -10.27 27.27 -4.54
CA LYS A 263 -10.26 27.88 -3.20
C LYS A 263 -11.53 27.56 -2.40
N SER A 264 -12.69 27.53 -3.06
CA SER A 264 -13.96 27.16 -2.41
C SER A 264 -14.12 25.65 -2.19
N LEU A 265 -13.56 24.82 -3.07
CA LEU A 265 -13.69 23.36 -3.03
C LEU A 265 -12.74 22.70 -2.03
N ARG A 266 -11.49 23.17 -1.95
CA ARG A 266 -10.41 22.56 -1.15
C ARG A 266 -10.83 22.19 0.27
N PRO A 267 -11.43 23.08 1.09
CA PRO A 267 -11.82 22.72 2.46
C PRO A 267 -12.78 21.52 2.52
N HIS A 268 -13.74 21.46 1.57
CA HIS A 268 -14.69 20.35 1.49
C HIS A 268 -14.01 19.08 0.97
N LEU A 269 -13.16 19.19 -0.05
CA LEU A 269 -12.43 18.05 -0.61
C LEU A 269 -11.48 17.43 0.41
N TYR A 270 -10.79 18.25 1.19
CA TYR A 270 -9.90 17.78 2.25
C TYR A 270 -10.66 17.00 3.30
N GLU A 271 -11.76 17.55 3.85
CA GLU A 271 -12.57 16.84 4.83
C GLU A 271 -13.12 15.51 4.28
N LEU A 272 -13.58 15.50 3.03
CA LEU A 272 -14.03 14.27 2.36
C LEU A 272 -12.91 13.24 2.19
N ARG A 273 -11.70 13.67 1.83
CA ARG A 273 -10.54 12.78 1.71
C ARG A 273 -10.09 12.24 3.06
N TYR A 274 -10.12 13.06 4.11
CA TYR A 274 -9.80 12.59 5.47
C TYR A 274 -10.74 11.48 5.91
N GLN A 275 -12.05 11.67 5.73
CA GLN A 275 -13.06 10.66 6.05
C GLN A 275 -12.79 9.34 5.31
N MET A 276 -12.42 9.41 4.03
CA MET A 276 -12.14 8.21 3.24
C MET A 276 -10.83 7.52 3.63
N ILE A 277 -9.77 8.28 3.93
CA ILE A 277 -8.52 7.71 4.45
C ILE A 277 -8.79 7.01 5.79
N GLN A 278 -9.56 7.64 6.69
CA GLN A 278 -9.94 7.03 7.96
C GLN A 278 -10.73 5.73 7.78
N ALA A 279 -11.76 5.74 6.92
CA ALA A 279 -12.57 4.56 6.63
C ALA A 279 -11.74 3.42 6.04
N ASP A 280 -10.85 3.74 5.09
CA ASP A 280 -9.93 2.79 4.47
C ASP A 280 -9.02 2.18 5.54
N GLN A 281 -8.28 2.98 6.29
CA GLN A 281 -7.35 2.48 7.31
C GLN A 281 -8.05 1.66 8.42
N LYS A 282 -9.28 2.02 8.78
CA LYS A 282 -10.12 1.23 9.71
C LYS A 282 -10.41 -0.15 9.11
N ALA A 283 -10.91 -0.21 7.88
CA ALA A 283 -11.22 -1.48 7.21
C ALA A 283 -9.97 -2.36 7.10
N GLN A 284 -8.83 -1.80 6.70
CA GLN A 284 -7.57 -2.54 6.65
C GLN A 284 -7.19 -3.12 8.02
N SER A 285 -7.26 -2.29 9.08
CA SER A 285 -6.97 -2.70 10.44
C SER A 285 -7.84 -3.87 10.91
N MET A 286 -9.15 -3.79 10.67
CA MET A 286 -10.13 -4.82 11.06
C MET A 286 -9.87 -6.15 10.35
N ILE A 287 -9.73 -6.11 9.02
CA ILE A 287 -9.54 -7.31 8.19
C ILE A 287 -8.19 -7.96 8.52
N ASN A 288 -7.09 -7.18 8.51
CA ASN A 288 -5.75 -7.72 8.73
C ASN A 288 -5.57 -8.26 10.15
N SER A 289 -6.18 -7.62 11.16
CA SER A 289 -6.14 -8.14 12.53
C SER A 289 -6.85 -9.50 12.63
N LYS A 290 -8.02 -9.66 12.00
CA LYS A 290 -8.76 -10.94 11.99
C LYS A 290 -7.98 -12.03 11.26
N ILE A 291 -7.41 -11.70 10.10
CA ILE A 291 -6.53 -12.61 9.33
C ILE A 291 -5.34 -13.05 10.18
N GLU A 292 -4.65 -12.11 10.82
CA GLU A 292 -3.46 -12.40 11.62
C GLU A 292 -3.78 -13.26 12.85
N ASP A 293 -4.88 -12.94 13.56
CA ASP A 293 -5.30 -13.71 14.73
C ASP A 293 -5.62 -15.16 14.36
N THR A 294 -6.37 -15.36 13.26
CA THR A 294 -6.66 -16.70 12.72
C THR A 294 -5.37 -17.40 12.27
N PHE A 295 -4.50 -16.72 11.53
CA PHE A 295 -3.22 -17.28 11.08
C PHE A 295 -2.35 -17.71 12.25
N LYS A 296 -2.19 -16.87 13.28
CA LYS A 296 -1.40 -17.18 14.48
C LYS A 296 -1.99 -18.33 15.28
N PHE A 297 -3.30 -18.41 15.37
CA PHE A 297 -3.99 -19.52 16.04
C PHE A 297 -3.65 -20.84 15.34
N LEU A 298 -3.85 -20.91 14.02
CA LEU A 298 -3.61 -22.10 13.22
C LEU A 298 -2.13 -22.45 13.12
N LYS A 299 -1.25 -21.46 12.97
CA LYS A 299 0.21 -21.67 12.87
C LYS A 299 0.78 -22.34 14.12
N LYS A 300 0.20 -22.14 15.31
CA LYS A 300 0.65 -22.82 16.54
C LYS A 300 0.46 -24.34 16.47
N GLY A 301 -0.54 -24.81 15.73
CA GLY A 301 -0.83 -26.23 15.56
C GLY A 301 0.05 -26.94 14.52
N THR A 302 0.91 -26.22 13.80
CA THR A 302 1.65 -26.80 12.67
C THR A 302 3.04 -26.20 12.45
N LYS A 303 4.00 -27.03 12.04
CA LYS A 303 5.38 -26.62 11.73
C LYS A 303 5.67 -26.54 10.22
N THR A 304 4.63 -26.58 9.38
CA THR A 304 4.82 -26.60 7.91
C THR A 304 5.51 -25.32 7.41
N ARG A 305 6.58 -25.51 6.61
CA ARG A 305 7.48 -24.44 6.10
C ARG A 305 6.77 -23.45 5.16
N PHE A 306 5.69 -23.86 4.49
CA PHE A 306 4.90 -23.05 3.54
C PHE A 306 3.46 -22.82 4.01
N PHE A 307 3.20 -22.97 5.32
CA PHE A 307 1.85 -22.88 5.87
C PHE A 307 1.12 -21.58 5.48
N GLU A 308 1.85 -20.46 5.39
CA GLU A 308 1.32 -19.16 5.00
C GLU A 308 0.74 -19.14 3.58
N SER A 309 1.45 -19.73 2.60
CA SER A 309 0.95 -19.84 1.22
C SER A 309 -0.34 -20.67 1.17
N PHE A 310 -0.39 -21.79 1.89
CA PHE A 310 -1.61 -22.61 1.96
C PHE A 310 -2.76 -21.89 2.66
N PHE A 311 -2.47 -21.15 3.74
CA PHE A 311 -3.47 -20.38 4.46
C PHE A 311 -4.09 -19.31 3.56
N PHE A 312 -3.29 -18.47 2.90
CA PHE A 312 -3.83 -17.44 2.02
C PHE A 312 -4.51 -18.02 0.78
N HIS A 313 -4.00 -19.13 0.23
CA HIS A 313 -4.64 -19.80 -0.90
C HIS A 313 -6.03 -20.31 -0.51
N GLY A 314 -6.15 -21.03 0.62
CA GLY A 314 -7.45 -21.49 1.13
C GLY A 314 -8.41 -20.33 1.42
N LEU A 315 -7.91 -19.21 1.94
CA LEU A 315 -8.74 -18.01 2.14
C LEU A 315 -9.26 -17.43 0.81
N PHE A 316 -8.41 -17.37 -0.21
CA PHE A 316 -8.77 -16.82 -1.53
C PHE A 316 -9.65 -17.75 -2.37
N GLU A 317 -9.54 -19.07 -2.18
CA GLU A 317 -10.44 -20.05 -2.80
C GLU A 317 -11.90 -19.91 -2.33
N LYS A 318 -12.10 -19.45 -1.10
CA LYS A 318 -13.43 -19.19 -0.52
C LYS A 318 -14.04 -17.85 -0.94
N CYS A 319 -13.25 -16.99 -1.59
CA CYS A 319 -13.69 -15.68 -2.06
C CYS A 319 -14.18 -15.75 -3.49
N ASP A 320 -15.22 -14.98 -3.83
CA ASP A 320 -15.54 -14.67 -5.23
C ASP A 320 -14.42 -13.83 -5.88
N ASP A 321 -14.42 -13.71 -7.20
CA ASP A 321 -13.35 -13.00 -7.92
C ASP A 321 -13.24 -11.52 -7.52
N SER A 322 -14.36 -10.87 -7.22
CA SER A 322 -14.37 -9.46 -6.80
C SER A 322 -13.69 -9.30 -5.44
N MET A 323 -14.02 -10.15 -4.48
CA MET A 323 -13.44 -10.18 -3.14
C MET A 323 -11.98 -10.58 -3.18
N ARG A 324 -11.61 -11.58 -4.01
CA ARG A 324 -10.23 -12.02 -4.19
C ARG A 324 -9.35 -10.90 -4.73
N ILE A 325 -9.81 -10.14 -5.72
CA ILE A 325 -9.11 -8.97 -6.27
C ILE A 325 -8.92 -7.90 -5.19
N MET A 326 -9.95 -7.65 -4.39
CA MET A 326 -9.85 -6.74 -3.25
C MET A 326 -8.79 -7.27 -2.28
N LEU A 327 -8.99 -8.40 -1.61
CA LEU A 327 -8.05 -8.91 -0.62
C LEU A 327 -6.61 -9.03 -1.12
N SER A 328 -6.40 -9.41 -2.38
CA SER A 328 -5.06 -9.41 -3.02
C SER A 328 -4.37 -8.04 -2.94
N LYS A 329 -5.09 -6.95 -3.21
CA LYS A 329 -4.56 -5.59 -3.08
C LYS A 329 -4.33 -5.18 -1.64
N LEU A 330 -5.16 -5.64 -0.72
CA LEU A 330 -5.12 -5.26 0.70
C LEU A 330 -3.84 -5.78 1.32
N LEU A 331 -3.63 -7.07 1.08
CA LEU A 331 -2.55 -7.86 1.65
C LEU A 331 -1.26 -7.71 0.83
N ASN A 332 -1.33 -7.02 -0.31
CA ASN A 332 -0.27 -6.97 -1.32
C ASN A 332 0.20 -8.38 -1.73
N ILE A 333 -0.76 -9.30 -1.89
CA ILE A 333 -0.51 -10.68 -2.30
C ILE A 333 -0.94 -10.83 -3.75
N SER A 334 0.00 -11.21 -4.61
CA SER A 334 -0.32 -11.62 -5.97
C SER A 334 -0.99 -13.00 -5.95
N ASN A 335 -2.28 -13.06 -6.28
CA ASN A 335 -3.00 -14.34 -6.39
C ASN A 335 -2.30 -15.29 -7.37
N PHE A 336 -1.80 -14.75 -8.49
CA PHE A 336 -1.03 -15.51 -9.46
C PHE A 336 0.21 -16.19 -8.84
N HIS A 337 1.04 -15.44 -8.11
CA HIS A 337 2.22 -16.01 -7.46
C HIS A 337 1.86 -16.96 -6.32
N LEU A 338 0.75 -16.71 -5.63
CA LEU A 338 0.24 -17.56 -4.55
C LEU A 338 -0.22 -18.93 -5.07
N ASP A 339 -1.01 -18.94 -6.14
CA ASP A 339 -1.50 -20.16 -6.78
C ASP A 339 -0.34 -20.98 -7.35
N GLN A 340 0.60 -20.29 -8.00
CA GLN A 340 1.83 -20.88 -8.51
C GLN A 340 2.66 -21.54 -7.39
N ALA A 341 2.91 -20.81 -6.29
CA ALA A 341 3.68 -21.33 -5.16
C ALA A 341 3.00 -22.54 -4.52
N THR A 342 1.68 -22.45 -4.28
CA THR A 342 0.90 -23.53 -3.67
C THR A 342 0.90 -24.78 -4.54
N ARG A 343 0.66 -24.64 -5.85
CA ARG A 343 0.73 -25.75 -6.83
C ARG A 343 2.11 -26.41 -6.82
N GLU A 344 3.17 -25.64 -6.92
CA GLU A 344 4.53 -26.18 -6.97
C GLU A 344 4.91 -26.91 -5.69
N VAL A 345 4.51 -26.38 -4.52
CA VAL A 345 4.74 -27.04 -3.23
C VAL A 345 3.93 -28.33 -3.11
N LYS A 346 2.68 -28.37 -3.62
CA LYS A 346 1.85 -29.59 -3.69
C LYS A 346 2.47 -30.69 -4.54
N VAL A 347 3.14 -30.31 -5.62
CA VAL A 347 3.81 -31.26 -6.52
C VAL A 347 5.17 -31.68 -5.94
N ASN A 348 6.06 -30.72 -5.69
CA ASN A 348 7.39 -30.97 -5.13
C ASN A 348 8.06 -29.70 -4.56
N MET A 349 8.26 -29.68 -3.25
CA MET A 349 8.89 -28.56 -2.53
C MET A 349 10.34 -28.25 -2.94
N ALA A 350 11.15 -29.26 -3.29
CA ALA A 350 12.54 -29.04 -3.70
C ALA A 350 12.60 -28.35 -5.08
N ILE A 351 11.71 -28.77 -5.98
CA ILE A 351 11.56 -28.18 -7.31
C ILE A 351 11.06 -26.73 -7.21
N HIS A 352 10.11 -26.43 -6.31
CA HIS A 352 9.66 -25.06 -6.06
C HIS A 352 10.83 -24.10 -5.77
N ASN A 353 11.75 -24.49 -4.88
CA ASN A 353 12.91 -23.66 -4.54
C ASN A 353 13.82 -23.44 -5.74
N SER A 354 14.12 -24.50 -6.51
CA SER A 354 14.93 -24.41 -7.73
C SER A 354 14.28 -23.49 -8.77
N LEU A 355 12.97 -23.62 -9.00
CA LEU A 355 12.25 -22.75 -9.93
C LEU A 355 12.20 -21.31 -9.44
N LYS A 356 12.11 -21.05 -8.13
CA LYS A 356 12.18 -19.70 -7.56
C LYS A 356 13.51 -19.03 -7.90
N GLU A 357 14.63 -19.74 -7.81
CA GLU A 357 15.96 -19.25 -8.22
C GLU A 357 16.02 -18.96 -9.74
N GLN A 358 15.27 -19.71 -10.54
CA GLN A 358 15.20 -19.52 -11.99
C GLN A 358 14.13 -18.53 -12.47
N ALA A 359 13.35 -17.92 -11.58
CA ALA A 359 12.18 -17.10 -11.95
C ALA A 359 12.52 -15.95 -12.93
N ILE A 360 13.66 -15.28 -12.72
CA ILE A 360 14.14 -14.21 -13.60
C ILE A 360 14.48 -14.74 -15.00
N SER A 361 15.09 -15.92 -15.09
CA SER A 361 15.45 -16.55 -16.35
C SER A 361 14.21 -16.96 -17.14
N ILE A 362 13.18 -17.48 -16.47
CA ILE A 362 11.89 -17.85 -17.08
C ILE A 362 11.17 -16.59 -17.59
N SER A 363 11.13 -15.51 -16.80
CA SER A 363 10.55 -14.22 -17.23
C SER A 363 11.25 -13.63 -18.45
N LYS A 364 12.58 -13.74 -18.52
CA LYS A 364 13.34 -13.33 -19.70
C LYS A 364 13.05 -14.22 -20.91
N LEU A 365 12.77 -15.50 -20.71
CA LEU A 365 12.38 -16.41 -21.79
C LEU A 365 11.01 -16.05 -22.35
N SER A 366 9.99 -15.85 -21.50
CA SER A 366 8.66 -15.44 -21.96
C SER A 366 8.71 -14.15 -22.80
N LYS A 367 9.42 -13.12 -22.33
CA LYS A 367 9.62 -11.88 -23.11
C LYS A 367 10.29 -12.11 -24.47
N LYS A 368 11.20 -13.08 -24.56
CA LYS A 368 11.84 -13.44 -25.83
C LYS A 368 10.91 -14.21 -26.75
N VAL A 369 10.03 -15.07 -26.22
CA VAL A 369 8.95 -15.74 -26.97
C VAL A 369 8.07 -14.67 -27.64
N HIS A 370 7.57 -13.73 -26.85
CA HIS A 370 6.75 -12.62 -27.34
C HIS A 370 7.47 -11.79 -28.41
N LYS A 371 8.75 -11.48 -28.18
CA LYS A 371 9.56 -10.75 -29.17
C LYS A 371 9.77 -11.54 -30.47
N ALA A 372 9.92 -12.86 -30.40
CA ALA A 372 10.12 -13.69 -31.58
C ALA A 372 8.89 -13.69 -32.49
N ILE A 373 7.68 -13.71 -31.93
CA ILE A 373 6.42 -13.64 -32.68
C ILE A 373 6.30 -12.33 -33.45
N ASN A 374 6.66 -11.22 -32.81
CA ASN A 374 6.60 -9.88 -33.39
C ASN A 374 7.78 -9.51 -34.29
N SER A 375 8.67 -10.47 -34.61
CA SER A 375 9.84 -10.23 -35.45
C SER A 375 9.56 -10.51 -36.93
N PRO A 376 10.28 -9.85 -37.85
CA PRO A 376 10.24 -10.20 -39.28
C PRO A 376 10.55 -11.69 -39.50
N MET A 377 9.92 -12.30 -40.51
CA MET A 377 9.93 -13.77 -40.71
C MET A 377 11.34 -14.38 -40.72
N LYS A 378 12.31 -13.73 -41.38
CA LYS A 378 13.71 -14.21 -41.43
C LYS A 378 14.42 -14.19 -40.07
N GLU A 379 14.13 -13.21 -39.22
CA GLU A 379 14.69 -13.14 -37.86
C GLU A 379 13.93 -14.05 -36.88
N ARG A 380 12.67 -14.36 -37.19
CA ARG A 380 11.80 -15.18 -36.34
C ARG A 380 12.34 -16.60 -36.22
N GLU A 381 12.74 -17.23 -37.32
CA GLU A 381 13.27 -18.61 -37.29
C GLU A 381 14.56 -18.71 -36.46
N GLU A 382 15.51 -17.80 -36.66
CA GLU A 382 16.75 -17.75 -35.88
C GLU A 382 16.48 -17.56 -34.37
N ARG A 383 15.50 -16.71 -34.03
CA ARG A 383 15.10 -16.47 -32.63
C ARG A 383 14.40 -17.68 -32.02
N ILE A 384 13.58 -18.39 -32.80
CA ILE A 384 12.91 -19.63 -32.38
C ILE A 384 13.95 -20.70 -32.06
N GLU A 385 14.98 -20.88 -32.90
CA GLU A 385 16.03 -21.87 -32.63
C GLU A 385 16.83 -21.52 -31.37
N LYS A 386 17.23 -20.24 -31.21
CA LYS A 386 17.91 -19.77 -29.98
C LYS A 386 17.06 -19.94 -28.72
N LEU A 387 15.74 -19.78 -28.84
CA LEU A 387 14.80 -20.01 -27.74
C LEU A 387 14.76 -21.49 -27.35
N LYS A 388 14.68 -22.37 -28.35
CA LYS A 388 14.67 -23.82 -28.16
C LYS A 388 15.92 -24.30 -27.43
N THR A 389 17.12 -23.94 -27.91
CA THR A 389 18.38 -24.30 -27.25
C THR A 389 18.45 -23.80 -25.80
N ARG A 390 17.90 -22.61 -25.53
CA ARG A 390 17.94 -22.04 -24.18
C ARG A 390 16.93 -22.67 -23.23
N ILE A 391 15.79 -23.10 -23.73
CA ILE A 391 14.83 -23.90 -22.97
C ILE A 391 15.45 -25.25 -22.65
N GLU A 392 15.99 -25.93 -23.67
CA GLU A 392 16.70 -27.22 -23.52
C GLU A 392 17.76 -27.11 -22.42
N ALA A 393 18.67 -26.15 -22.50
CA ALA A 393 19.75 -25.95 -21.51
C ALA A 393 19.28 -25.68 -20.06
N LEU A 394 18.05 -25.17 -19.84
CA LEU A 394 17.50 -24.98 -18.48
C LEU A 394 16.75 -26.21 -17.95
N THR A 395 16.37 -27.11 -18.85
CA THR A 395 15.61 -28.33 -18.55
C THR A 395 16.46 -29.61 -18.71
N GLU A 396 17.66 -29.47 -19.27
CA GLU A 396 18.65 -30.53 -19.42
C GLU A 396 19.06 -31.04 -18.05
N ASP A 397 19.11 -32.37 -17.92
CA ASP A 397 19.37 -33.11 -16.67
C ASP A 397 18.38 -32.85 -15.51
N GLN A 398 17.26 -32.17 -15.77
CA GLN A 398 16.21 -31.99 -14.78
C GLN A 398 15.19 -33.15 -14.81
N SER A 399 14.57 -33.40 -13.66
CA SER A 399 13.50 -34.40 -13.57
C SER A 399 12.29 -34.05 -14.45
N GLU A 400 11.52 -35.06 -14.89
CA GLU A 400 10.30 -34.85 -15.68
C GLU A 400 9.31 -33.89 -14.98
N ILE A 401 9.14 -34.05 -13.66
CA ILE A 401 8.26 -33.19 -12.84
C ILE A 401 8.77 -31.75 -12.82
N PHE A 402 10.09 -31.54 -12.81
CA PHE A 402 10.67 -30.20 -12.91
C PHE A 402 10.30 -29.57 -14.24
N ASN A 403 10.47 -30.30 -15.34
CA ASN A 403 10.17 -29.82 -16.69
C ASN A 403 8.70 -29.45 -16.83
N ILE A 404 7.79 -30.28 -16.30
CA ILE A 404 6.35 -29.99 -16.25
C ILE A 404 6.08 -28.63 -15.55
N LEU A 405 6.62 -28.43 -14.35
CA LEU A 405 6.41 -27.18 -13.60
C LEU A 405 7.09 -25.97 -14.26
N PHE A 406 8.28 -26.16 -14.86
CA PHE A 406 8.98 -25.15 -15.64
C PHE A 406 8.14 -24.71 -16.86
N TYR A 407 7.60 -25.66 -17.62
CA TYR A 407 6.74 -25.36 -18.77
C TYR A 407 5.46 -24.64 -18.34
N LYS A 408 4.86 -25.03 -17.20
CA LYS A 408 3.69 -24.31 -16.69
C LYS A 408 3.99 -22.84 -16.41
N ARG A 409 5.11 -22.54 -15.75
CA ARG A 409 5.54 -21.15 -15.53
C ARG A 409 5.73 -20.39 -16.84
N LEU A 410 6.25 -21.05 -17.87
CA LEU A 410 6.45 -20.43 -19.18
C LEU A 410 5.12 -20.10 -19.86
N TYR A 411 4.13 -21.01 -19.82
CA TYR A 411 2.77 -20.76 -20.31
C TYR A 411 2.06 -19.65 -19.54
N GLU A 412 2.17 -19.65 -18.22
CA GLU A 412 1.55 -18.66 -17.34
C GLU A 412 2.12 -17.24 -17.51
N GLN A 413 3.34 -17.12 -18.00
CA GLN A 413 3.98 -15.84 -18.29
C GLN A 413 3.76 -15.36 -19.73
N ALA A 414 3.06 -16.14 -20.57
CA ALA A 414 2.71 -15.73 -21.92
C ALA A 414 1.89 -14.43 -21.90
N HIS A 415 2.21 -13.48 -22.79
CA HIS A 415 1.51 -12.19 -22.85
C HIS A 415 0.25 -12.25 -23.72
N ALA A 416 0.18 -13.23 -24.62
CA ALA A 416 -0.92 -13.40 -25.57
C ALA A 416 -1.11 -14.88 -25.91
N GLU A 417 -2.23 -15.22 -26.57
CA GLU A 417 -2.50 -16.62 -26.95
C GLU A 417 -1.51 -17.12 -28.01
N GLU A 418 -1.03 -16.23 -28.87
CA GLU A 418 0.01 -16.52 -29.86
C GLU A 418 1.35 -16.91 -29.21
N ASP A 419 1.65 -16.36 -28.02
CA ASP A 419 2.81 -16.75 -27.22
C ASP A 419 2.67 -18.21 -26.78
N LYS A 420 1.48 -18.60 -26.29
CA LYS A 420 1.19 -19.99 -25.90
C LYS A 420 1.28 -20.93 -27.10
N ASP A 421 0.80 -20.53 -28.27
CA ASP A 421 0.93 -21.30 -29.50
C ASP A 421 2.38 -21.52 -29.92
N LEU A 422 3.23 -20.50 -29.76
CA LEU A 422 4.66 -20.67 -30.03
C LEU A 422 5.32 -21.58 -28.98
N ILE A 423 4.96 -21.45 -27.70
CA ILE A 423 5.45 -22.34 -26.64
C ILE A 423 5.03 -23.80 -26.94
N ASN A 424 3.78 -24.03 -27.35
CA ASN A 424 3.28 -25.34 -27.78
C ASN A 424 4.16 -25.94 -28.91
N LYS A 425 4.54 -25.11 -29.89
CA LYS A 425 5.42 -25.53 -31.01
C LYS A 425 6.84 -25.83 -30.57
N LEU A 426 7.40 -24.98 -29.70
CA LEU A 426 8.77 -25.12 -29.18
C LEU A 426 8.93 -26.38 -28.33
N LEU A 427 7.97 -26.62 -27.44
CA LEU A 427 8.02 -27.70 -26.46
C LEU A 427 7.41 -29.01 -26.97
N LYS A 428 6.65 -28.97 -28.06
CA LYS A 428 5.84 -30.08 -28.58
C LYS A 428 4.89 -30.70 -27.54
N ILE A 429 4.47 -29.91 -26.54
CA ILE A 429 3.52 -30.29 -25.49
C ILE A 429 2.50 -29.18 -25.32
N LYS A 430 1.21 -29.52 -25.27
CA LYS A 430 0.13 -28.55 -25.03
C LYS A 430 0.04 -28.17 -23.55
N GLU A 431 -0.39 -26.95 -23.23
CA GLU A 431 -0.65 -26.52 -21.85
C GLU A 431 -1.56 -27.51 -21.09
N THR A 432 -2.61 -28.04 -21.74
CA THR A 432 -3.50 -29.03 -21.13
C THR A 432 -2.79 -30.32 -20.70
N LYS A 433 -1.76 -30.76 -21.43
CA LYS A 433 -0.96 -31.93 -21.06
C LYS A 433 -0.02 -31.63 -19.89
N VAL A 434 0.47 -30.40 -19.81
CA VAL A 434 1.23 -29.91 -18.65
C VAL A 434 0.33 -29.91 -17.41
N ASP A 435 -0.91 -29.43 -17.53
CA ASP A 435 -1.89 -29.42 -16.44
C ASP A 435 -2.28 -30.85 -15.99
N GLU A 436 -2.49 -31.77 -16.92
CA GLU A 436 -2.68 -33.20 -16.61
C GLU A 436 -1.48 -33.78 -15.82
N GLY A 437 -0.26 -33.43 -16.24
CA GLY A 437 0.98 -33.82 -15.57
C GLY A 437 1.08 -33.28 -14.14
N ILE A 438 0.69 -32.02 -13.93
CA ILE A 438 0.61 -31.41 -12.59
C ILE A 438 -0.41 -32.16 -11.73
N ASN A 439 -1.63 -32.36 -12.25
CA ASN A 439 -2.70 -33.00 -11.49
C ASN A 439 -2.34 -34.43 -11.07
N LYS A 440 -1.67 -35.20 -11.95
CA LYS A 440 -1.19 -36.55 -11.63
C LYS A 440 -0.14 -36.57 -10.51
N ASN A 441 0.65 -35.51 -10.38
CA ASN A 441 1.73 -35.41 -9.40
C ASN A 441 1.37 -34.58 -8.16
N THR A 442 0.21 -33.95 -8.15
CA THR A 442 -0.29 -33.15 -7.03
C THR A 442 -0.58 -34.07 -5.85
N ARG A 443 -0.02 -33.74 -4.68
CA ARG A 443 -0.25 -34.49 -3.45
C ARG A 443 -1.06 -33.63 -2.50
N SER A 444 -1.98 -34.26 -1.78
CA SER A 444 -2.60 -33.62 -0.62
C SER A 444 -1.50 -33.33 0.40
N VAL A 445 -1.34 -32.05 0.74
CA VAL A 445 -0.33 -31.62 1.71
C VAL A 445 -0.98 -31.58 3.09
N ALA A 446 -0.25 -32.04 4.11
CA ALA A 446 -0.73 -32.03 5.51
C ALA A 446 -1.26 -30.65 5.97
N ALA A 447 -0.74 -29.56 5.39
CA ALA A 447 -1.26 -28.22 5.64
C ALA A 447 -2.71 -28.03 5.16
N GLU A 448 -3.08 -28.52 3.98
CA GLU A 448 -4.44 -28.36 3.46
C GLU A 448 -5.44 -29.16 4.26
N LYS A 449 -5.11 -30.43 4.55
CA LYS A 449 -5.94 -31.27 5.41
C LYS A 449 -6.12 -30.65 6.80
N TYR A 450 -5.04 -30.08 7.34
CA TYR A 450 -5.14 -29.34 8.60
C TYR A 450 -6.04 -28.12 8.47
N LEU A 451 -5.94 -27.34 7.40
CA LEU A 451 -6.78 -26.15 7.19
C LEU A 451 -8.26 -26.48 6.96
N SER A 452 -8.56 -27.61 6.29
CA SER A 452 -9.95 -28.04 6.09
C SER A 452 -10.66 -28.37 7.39
N ASP A 453 -9.93 -28.76 8.44
CA ASP A 453 -10.50 -29.01 9.77
C ASP A 453 -10.92 -27.70 10.49
N TYR A 454 -10.58 -26.52 9.94
CA TYR A 454 -10.89 -25.20 10.51
C TYR A 454 -11.62 -24.29 9.51
N GLU A 455 -12.45 -24.86 8.63
CA GLU A 455 -13.20 -24.11 7.63
C GLU A 455 -14.02 -22.95 8.23
N GLU A 456 -14.65 -23.16 9.39
CA GLU A 456 -15.40 -22.12 10.12
C GLU A 456 -14.56 -20.87 10.42
N LEU A 457 -13.26 -21.02 10.71
CA LEU A 457 -12.38 -19.87 10.97
C LEU A 457 -12.09 -19.04 9.71
N PHE A 458 -12.12 -19.67 8.53
CA PHE A 458 -12.03 -18.96 7.26
C PHE A 458 -13.31 -18.21 6.96
N GLU A 459 -14.46 -18.83 7.21
CA GLU A 459 -15.76 -18.17 7.06
C GLU A 459 -15.85 -16.92 7.94
N GLU A 460 -15.45 -17.00 9.21
CA GLU A 460 -15.40 -15.83 10.10
C GLU A 460 -14.50 -14.70 9.58
N VAL A 461 -13.37 -15.03 8.95
CA VAL A 461 -12.47 -14.03 8.33
C VAL A 461 -13.16 -13.37 7.14
N ILE A 462 -13.83 -14.16 6.31
CA ILE A 462 -14.50 -13.69 5.10
C ILE A 462 -15.72 -12.84 5.45
N GLU A 463 -16.50 -13.22 6.46
CA GLU A 463 -17.61 -12.41 6.95
C GLU A 463 -17.15 -11.01 7.40
N VAL A 464 -16.05 -10.95 8.16
CA VAL A 464 -15.44 -9.67 8.55
C VAL A 464 -14.97 -8.89 7.31
N ALA A 465 -14.32 -9.55 6.35
CA ALA A 465 -13.87 -8.91 5.11
C ALA A 465 -15.04 -8.34 4.29
N ILE A 466 -16.11 -9.12 4.08
CA ILE A 466 -17.32 -8.71 3.38
C ILE A 466 -17.91 -7.47 4.05
N LYS A 467 -18.13 -7.53 5.36
CA LYS A 467 -18.73 -6.44 6.14
C LYS A 467 -17.92 -5.15 6.00
N GLU A 468 -16.61 -5.20 6.27
CA GLU A 468 -15.77 -3.99 6.24
C GLU A 468 -15.59 -3.43 4.82
N ILE A 469 -15.61 -4.29 3.80
CA ILE A 469 -15.61 -3.88 2.38
C ILE A 469 -16.93 -3.21 1.99
N GLU A 470 -18.07 -3.74 2.46
CA GLU A 470 -19.38 -3.12 2.25
C GLU A 470 -19.48 -1.75 2.94
N GLU A 471 -18.98 -1.64 4.17
CA GLU A 471 -18.85 -0.36 4.88
C GLU A 471 -18.04 0.65 4.05
N LEU A 472 -16.87 0.25 3.53
CA LEU A 472 -16.02 1.12 2.70
C LEU A 472 -16.65 1.50 1.36
N LYS A 473 -17.39 0.59 0.72
CA LYS A 473 -18.18 0.88 -0.49
C LYS A 473 -19.26 1.92 -0.19
N ASN A 474 -19.93 1.81 0.95
CA ASN A 474 -20.95 2.78 1.37
C ASN A 474 -20.34 4.16 1.67
N GLU A 475 -19.16 4.22 2.30
CA GLU A 475 -18.43 5.48 2.48
C GLU A 475 -17.99 6.10 1.14
N THR A 476 -17.56 5.27 0.18
CA THR A 476 -17.24 5.71 -1.18
C THR A 476 -18.45 6.34 -1.88
N LYS A 477 -19.63 5.72 -1.79
CA LYS A 477 -20.88 6.29 -2.32
C LYS A 477 -21.21 7.63 -1.67
N LYS A 478 -21.09 7.73 -0.34
CA LYS A 478 -21.29 8.98 0.41
C LYS A 478 -20.30 10.06 -0.04
N PHE A 479 -19.03 9.70 -0.25
CA PHE A 479 -17.99 10.59 -0.77
C PHE A 479 -18.38 11.13 -2.14
N GLN A 480 -18.72 10.26 -3.10
CA GLN A 480 -19.06 10.64 -4.48
C GLN A 480 -20.26 11.60 -4.52
N ARG A 481 -21.30 11.33 -3.72
CA ARG A 481 -22.47 12.20 -3.57
C ARG A 481 -22.10 13.57 -3.00
N LYS A 482 -21.33 13.61 -1.90
CA LYS A 482 -20.92 14.88 -1.27
C LYS A 482 -20.00 15.68 -2.20
N LEU A 483 -19.10 15.02 -2.92
CA LEU A 483 -18.23 15.62 -3.94
C LEU A 483 -19.07 16.23 -5.07
N PHE A 484 -20.02 15.48 -5.60
CA PHE A 484 -20.91 15.97 -6.66
C PHE A 484 -21.64 17.25 -6.25
N LYS A 485 -22.21 17.28 -5.04
CA LYS A 485 -22.84 18.49 -4.47
C LYS A 485 -21.86 19.65 -4.31
N ALA A 486 -20.66 19.36 -3.80
CA ALA A 486 -19.61 20.38 -3.62
C ALA A 486 -19.20 21.01 -4.96
N LEU A 487 -19.00 20.19 -6.00
CA LEU A 487 -18.70 20.64 -7.36
C LEU A 487 -19.83 21.52 -7.90
N ARG A 488 -21.08 21.07 -7.83
CA ARG A 488 -22.22 21.87 -8.27
C ARG A 488 -22.29 23.23 -7.57
N LYS A 489 -22.08 23.25 -6.25
CA LYS A 489 -22.07 24.48 -5.46
C LYS A 489 -20.93 25.42 -5.86
N ALA A 490 -19.71 24.90 -6.01
CA ALA A 490 -18.54 25.69 -6.37
C ALA A 490 -18.67 26.32 -7.76
N PHE A 491 -19.14 25.55 -8.74
CA PHE A 491 -19.42 26.03 -10.10
C PHE A 491 -20.74 26.81 -10.22
N LYS A 492 -21.44 27.06 -9.11
CA LYS A 492 -22.73 27.78 -9.05
C LYS A 492 -23.80 27.20 -9.99
N MET A 493 -23.78 25.88 -10.19
CA MET A 493 -24.70 25.18 -11.10
C MET A 493 -26.01 24.79 -10.41
N LYS A 494 -27.09 25.49 -10.77
CA LYS A 494 -28.48 25.08 -10.47
C LYS A 494 -28.84 23.79 -11.19
N ASN A 495 -29.95 23.15 -10.79
CA ASN A 495 -30.38 21.87 -11.37
C ASN A 495 -30.55 21.97 -12.88
N GLU A 496 -31.28 23.00 -13.34
CA GLU A 496 -31.59 23.23 -14.75
C GLU A 496 -30.31 23.44 -15.56
N SER A 497 -29.42 24.30 -15.07
CA SER A 497 -28.13 24.58 -15.72
C SER A 497 -27.24 23.35 -15.81
N PHE A 498 -27.22 22.50 -14.77
CA PHE A 498 -26.46 21.25 -14.81
C PHE A 498 -27.05 20.27 -15.83
N ILE A 499 -28.38 20.10 -15.82
CA ILE A 499 -29.09 19.21 -16.75
C ILE A 499 -28.86 19.65 -18.19
N ASP A 500 -29.00 20.94 -18.48
CA ASP A 500 -28.79 21.49 -19.83
C ASP A 500 -27.37 21.23 -20.29
N ARG A 501 -26.36 21.56 -19.47
CA ARG A 501 -24.95 21.31 -19.79
C ARG A 501 -24.64 19.82 -19.94
N TYR A 502 -25.26 18.96 -19.14
CA TYR A 502 -25.14 17.52 -19.28
C TYR A 502 -25.67 17.06 -20.64
N LYS A 503 -26.89 17.47 -21.01
CA LYS A 503 -27.53 17.13 -22.30
C LYS A 503 -26.73 17.67 -23.48
N THR A 504 -26.21 18.91 -23.39
CA THR A 504 -25.35 19.47 -24.45
C THR A 504 -24.10 18.62 -24.69
N LYS A 505 -23.44 18.13 -23.63
CA LYS A 505 -22.27 17.26 -23.76
C LYS A 505 -22.62 15.80 -24.09
N ASN A 506 -23.86 15.40 -23.85
CA ASN A 506 -24.33 14.01 -23.92
C ASN A 506 -25.74 13.94 -24.55
N PRO A 507 -25.91 14.34 -25.83
CA PRO A 507 -27.22 14.61 -26.43
C PRO A 507 -28.17 13.42 -26.45
N ASN A 508 -27.63 12.19 -26.48
CA ASN A 508 -28.41 10.96 -26.56
C ASN A 508 -28.73 10.34 -25.20
N LEU A 509 -28.42 11.04 -24.09
CA LEU A 509 -28.51 10.47 -22.75
C LEU A 509 -29.52 11.22 -21.88
N LYS A 510 -30.36 10.45 -21.19
CA LYS A 510 -31.36 10.98 -20.28
C LYS A 510 -30.68 11.54 -19.03
N MET A 511 -30.95 12.81 -18.74
CA MET A 511 -30.67 13.48 -17.47
C MET A 511 -31.84 14.42 -17.21
N ASP A 512 -32.60 14.18 -16.16
CA ASP A 512 -33.74 14.99 -15.77
C ASP A 512 -33.66 15.29 -14.26
N ASN A 513 -34.66 16.01 -13.74
CA ASN A 513 -34.70 16.37 -12.33
C ASN A 513 -34.82 15.16 -11.40
N GLU A 514 -35.42 14.07 -11.86
CA GLU A 514 -35.56 12.83 -11.07
C GLU A 514 -34.21 12.15 -10.93
N ILE A 515 -33.51 11.89 -12.04
CA ILE A 515 -32.15 11.31 -12.02
C ILE A 515 -31.19 12.18 -11.21
N LEU A 516 -31.25 13.50 -11.38
CA LEU A 516 -30.39 14.42 -10.63
C LEU A 516 -30.69 14.40 -9.13
N LYS A 517 -31.98 14.33 -8.77
CA LYS A 517 -32.42 14.19 -7.38
C LYS A 517 -31.92 12.88 -6.79
N ASP A 518 -31.99 11.77 -7.52
CA ASP A 518 -31.53 10.46 -7.05
C ASP A 518 -30.01 10.43 -6.86
N LEU A 519 -29.25 11.09 -7.75
CA LEU A 519 -27.81 11.27 -7.58
C LEU A 519 -27.48 12.15 -6.35
N ASP A 520 -28.27 13.20 -6.12
CA ASP A 520 -28.11 14.08 -4.96
C ASP A 520 -28.54 13.41 -3.65
N SER A 521 -29.58 12.55 -3.65
CA SER A 521 -30.00 11.80 -2.47
C SER A 521 -29.10 10.60 -2.22
N GLY A 522 -28.46 10.06 -3.26
CA GLY A 522 -27.68 8.82 -3.21
C GLY A 522 -28.53 7.57 -3.41
N GLU A 523 -29.79 7.72 -3.86
CA GLU A 523 -30.63 6.61 -4.31
C GLU A 523 -30.10 5.99 -5.61
N MET A 524 -29.42 6.79 -6.44
CA MET A 524 -28.72 6.30 -7.62
C MET A 524 -27.21 6.22 -7.40
N GLU A 525 -26.63 5.06 -7.72
CA GLU A 525 -25.18 4.86 -7.70
C GLU A 525 -24.48 5.50 -8.90
N PHE A 526 -23.30 6.05 -8.64
CA PHE A 526 -22.44 6.62 -9.66
C PHE A 526 -21.73 5.51 -10.44
N SER A 527 -22.35 5.04 -11.53
CA SER A 527 -21.66 4.15 -12.48
C SER A 527 -20.42 4.84 -13.07
N ARG A 528 -19.43 4.05 -13.53
CA ARG A 528 -18.22 4.57 -14.21
C ARG A 528 -18.52 5.51 -15.36
N ARG A 529 -19.49 5.13 -16.20
CA ARG A 529 -19.95 5.94 -17.33
C ARG A 529 -20.60 7.24 -16.84
N MET A 530 -21.38 7.17 -15.75
CA MET A 530 -21.95 8.37 -15.14
C MET A 530 -20.86 9.31 -14.62
N ILE A 531 -19.87 8.80 -13.87
CA ILE A 531 -18.73 9.59 -13.37
C ILE A 531 -17.97 10.24 -14.52
N GLN A 532 -17.65 9.51 -15.59
CA GLN A 532 -16.96 10.06 -16.75
C GLN A 532 -17.74 11.24 -17.37
N ARG A 533 -19.05 11.09 -17.52
CA ARG A 533 -19.93 12.13 -18.11
C ARG A 533 -20.03 13.35 -17.21
N ILE A 534 -20.26 13.14 -15.91
CA ILE A 534 -20.33 14.19 -14.90
C ILE A 534 -19.00 14.95 -14.81
N SER A 535 -17.88 14.23 -14.82
CA SER A 535 -16.54 14.84 -14.85
C SER A 535 -16.35 15.68 -16.12
N GLY A 536 -16.83 15.19 -17.27
CA GLY A 536 -16.88 15.95 -18.50
C GLY A 536 -17.73 17.22 -18.41
N VAL A 537 -18.86 17.20 -17.70
CA VAL A 537 -19.68 18.41 -17.46
C VAL A 537 -18.86 19.47 -16.73
N PHE A 538 -18.20 19.11 -15.62
CA PHE A 538 -17.38 20.06 -14.86
C PHE A 538 -16.04 20.40 -15.52
N GLY A 539 -15.56 19.58 -16.46
CA GLY A 539 -14.23 19.74 -17.06
C GLY A 539 -13.11 19.31 -16.13
N ILE A 540 -13.35 18.28 -15.32
CA ILE A 540 -12.42 17.79 -14.28
C ILE A 540 -11.95 16.37 -14.57
N ASN A 541 -10.86 15.95 -13.94
CA ASN A 541 -10.41 14.56 -14.00
C ASN A 541 -11.39 13.63 -13.26
N LYS A 542 -11.79 12.54 -13.91
CA LYS A 542 -12.67 11.51 -13.32
C LYS A 542 -12.07 10.87 -12.06
N THR A 543 -10.74 10.82 -11.92
CA THR A 543 -10.05 10.27 -10.74
C THR A 543 -10.44 10.98 -9.45
N LEU A 544 -10.94 12.22 -9.52
CA LEU A 544 -11.39 12.96 -8.33
C LEU A 544 -12.55 12.26 -7.60
N PHE A 545 -13.41 11.54 -8.33
CA PHE A 545 -14.54 10.75 -7.79
C PHE A 545 -14.14 9.41 -7.19
N TYR A 546 -12.87 9.02 -7.30
CA TYR A 546 -12.37 7.75 -6.80
C TYR A 546 -11.52 8.01 -5.55
N PRO A 547 -12.11 7.98 -4.34
CA PRO A 547 -11.41 8.35 -3.11
C PRO A 547 -10.40 7.30 -2.63
N SER A 548 -10.66 6.03 -2.92
CA SER A 548 -10.01 4.88 -2.29
C SER A 548 -8.98 4.23 -3.21
N HIS A 549 -7.87 3.78 -2.64
CA HIS A 549 -6.85 2.97 -3.31
C HIS A 549 -7.19 1.47 -3.29
N PHE A 550 -8.07 1.04 -2.38
CA PHE A 550 -8.44 -0.35 -2.19
C PHE A 550 -9.75 -0.76 -2.88
N ALA A 551 -10.80 0.07 -2.80
CA ALA A 551 -12.14 -0.24 -3.28
C ALA A 551 -12.35 0.03 -4.77
N GLU A 552 -11.50 0.86 -5.40
CA GLU A 552 -11.73 1.36 -6.75
C GLU A 552 -10.48 1.32 -7.63
N ILE A 553 -10.09 0.11 -8.02
CA ILE A 553 -9.37 -0.10 -9.29
C ILE A 553 -9.89 -1.41 -9.90
N TYR A 554 -11.11 -1.44 -10.44
CA TYR A 554 -11.34 -2.39 -11.53
C TYR A 554 -10.76 -1.75 -12.79
N GLU A 555 -9.68 -2.29 -13.34
CA GLU A 555 -9.48 -2.21 -14.79
C GLU A 555 -10.09 -3.46 -15.39
#